data_AF-A0A8J4HHJ1-F1
#
_entry.id   AF-A0A8J4HHJ1-F1
#
_cell.length_a   1.000
_cell.length_b   1.000
_cell.length_c   1.000
_cell.angle_alpha   90.00
_cell.angle_beta   90.00
_cell.angle_gamma   90.00
#
_symmetry.space_group_name_H-M   'P 1'
#
loop_
_entity.id
_entity.type
_entity.pdbx_description
1 polymer ?
#
loop_
_entity_poly.entity_id
_entity_poly.type
_entity_poly.pdbx_seq_one_letter_code
_entity_poly.pdbx_strand_id
1 'polypeptide(L)'
;NNMILGVSMLAVCEAFVLADRLGLAREKLFEVSSTASGQCWSLTSYCPVPGPVPGAPSNRDYAPGFATALMLKDLQLAQMAAADAGAKTPLGAAAAALYGEISEAGLARKDFSVAFRWLSDQSAAAAEKPR
;
A
#
# COMPACT_ATOMS: atom_id res chain seq x y z
N ASN A 1 1.57 -4.48 -15.24
CA ASN A 1 2.53 -3.86 -14.30
C ASN A 1 1.82 -3.25 -13.09
N ASN A 2 1.04 -2.17 -13.26
CA ASN A 2 0.54 -1.40 -12.12
C ASN A 2 -0.45 -2.15 -11.20
N MET A 3 -1.15 -3.18 -11.71
CA MET A 3 -1.90 -4.11 -10.85
C MET A 3 -1.01 -4.83 -9.83
N ILE A 4 0.14 -5.36 -10.27
CA ILE A 4 1.11 -6.01 -9.38
C ILE A 4 1.67 -5.00 -8.38
N LEU A 5 1.99 -3.79 -8.84
CA LEU A 5 2.49 -2.71 -7.98
C LEU A 5 1.47 -2.32 -6.89
N GLY A 6 0.20 -2.10 -7.26
CA GLY A 6 -0.86 -1.74 -6.32
C GLY A 6 -1.07 -2.82 -5.25
N VAL A 7 -1.13 -4.09 -5.66
CA VAL A 7 -1.28 -5.23 -4.75
C VAL A 7 -0.07 -5.37 -3.82
N SER A 8 1.15 -5.39 -4.38
CA SER A 8 2.36 -5.56 -3.57
C SER A 8 2.60 -4.40 -2.61
N MET A 9 2.27 -3.16 -3.00
CA MET A 9 2.32 -2.01 -2.09
C MET A 9 1.38 -2.18 -0.90
N LEU A 10 0.11 -2.54 -1.14
CA LEU A 10 -0.85 -2.77 -0.06
C LEU A 10 -0.40 -3.90 0.86
N ALA A 11 0.08 -5.02 0.31
CA ALA A 11 0.60 -6.12 1.12
C ALA A 11 1.79 -5.70 2.00
N VAL A 12 2.71 -4.89 1.48
CA VAL A 12 3.83 -4.33 2.26
C VAL A 12 3.32 -3.37 3.35
N CYS A 13 2.34 -2.51 3.03
CA CYS A 13 1.71 -1.62 4.00
C CYS A 13 1.07 -2.41 5.15
N GLU A 14 0.27 -3.43 4.84
CA GLU A 14 -0.36 -4.32 5.83
C GLU A 14 0.66 -5.03 6.70
N ALA A 15 1.77 -5.52 6.12
CA ALA A 15 2.84 -6.16 6.88
C ALA A 15 3.49 -5.20 7.90
N PHE A 16 3.74 -3.94 7.52
CA PHE A 16 4.25 -2.93 8.44
C PHE A 16 3.23 -2.54 9.52
N VAL A 17 1.96 -2.39 9.17
CA VAL A 17 0.89 -2.12 10.15
C VAL A 17 0.80 -3.28 11.16
N LEU A 18 0.87 -4.52 10.70
CA LEU A 18 0.90 -5.69 11.57
C LEU A 18 2.13 -5.70 12.47
N ALA A 19 3.31 -5.38 11.95
CA ALA A 19 4.53 -5.26 12.75
C ALA A 19 4.39 -4.22 13.87
N ASP A 20 3.85 -3.04 13.57
CA ASP A 20 3.58 -2.00 14.57
C ASP A 20 2.63 -2.52 15.66
N ARG A 21 1.59 -3.28 15.28
CA ARG A 21 0.64 -3.89 16.24
C ARG A 21 1.23 -4.98 17.10
N LEU A 22 2.24 -5.67 16.60
CA LEU A 22 2.98 -6.68 17.35
C LEU A 22 4.11 -6.07 18.19
N GLY A 23 4.31 -4.74 18.15
CA GLY A 23 5.41 -4.07 18.84
C GLY A 23 6.78 -4.36 18.21
N LEU A 24 6.81 -4.77 16.94
CA LEU A 24 8.03 -5.05 16.21
C LEU A 24 8.59 -3.77 15.59
N ALA A 25 9.91 -3.60 15.63
CA ALA A 25 10.57 -2.48 14.97
C ALA A 25 10.45 -2.59 13.45
N ARG A 26 9.94 -1.54 12.80
CA ARG A 26 9.82 -1.44 11.33
C ARG A 26 11.14 -1.73 10.61
N GLU A 27 12.25 -1.21 11.15
CA GLU A 27 13.59 -1.45 10.61
C GLU A 27 13.93 -2.95 10.57
N LYS A 28 13.53 -3.70 11.61
CA LYS A 28 13.80 -5.14 11.66
C LYS A 28 12.97 -5.92 10.65
N LEU A 29 11.71 -5.54 10.46
CA LEU A 29 10.89 -6.11 9.39
C LEU A 29 11.51 -5.84 8.02
N PHE A 30 11.94 -4.60 7.77
CA PHE A 30 12.59 -4.21 6.51
C PHE A 30 13.87 -5.03 6.27
N GLU A 31 14.76 -5.11 7.26
CA GLU A 31 16.02 -5.85 7.17
C GLU A 31 15.77 -7.31 6.77
N VAL A 32 14.86 -8.00 7.45
CA VAL A 32 14.56 -9.41 7.19
C VAL A 32 13.86 -9.60 5.84
N SER A 33 12.81 -8.83 5.57
CA SER A 33 11.98 -9.04 4.38
C SER A 33 12.65 -8.58 3.09
N SER A 34 13.58 -7.62 3.15
CA SER A 34 14.30 -7.11 1.97
C SER A 34 15.28 -8.11 1.37
N THR A 35 15.69 -9.13 2.13
CA THR A 35 16.59 -10.21 1.67
C THR A 35 15.92 -11.58 1.64
N ALA A 36 14.60 -11.64 1.86
CA ALA A 36 13.83 -12.88 1.93
C ALA A 36 12.77 -12.96 0.80
N SER A 37 11.91 -13.98 0.85
CA SER A 37 10.86 -14.20 -0.16
C SER A 37 9.78 -13.12 -0.23
N GLY A 38 9.67 -12.29 0.81
CA GLY A 38 8.77 -11.12 0.83
C GLY A 38 9.31 -9.91 0.05
N GLN A 39 10.51 -10.01 -0.52
CA GLN A 39 11.14 -8.92 -1.25
C GLN A 39 10.31 -8.54 -2.48
N CYS A 40 10.09 -7.23 -2.64
CA CYS A 40 9.55 -6.63 -3.85
C CYS A 40 9.99 -5.17 -3.96
N TRP A 41 9.76 -4.55 -5.12
CA TRP A 41 10.12 -3.15 -5.36
C TRP A 41 9.48 -2.17 -4.36
N SER A 42 8.21 -2.39 -4.00
CA SER A 42 7.49 -1.59 -3.00
C SER A 42 8.16 -1.62 -1.63
N LEU A 43 8.85 -2.71 -1.29
CA LEU A 43 9.64 -2.80 -0.06
C LEU A 43 11.00 -2.13 -0.24
N THR A 44 11.82 -2.59 -1.19
CA THR A 44 13.26 -2.25 -1.23
C THR A 44 13.59 -0.92 -1.88
N SER A 45 12.69 -0.39 -2.71
CA SER A 45 12.94 0.83 -3.49
C SER A 45 11.93 1.93 -3.21
N TYR A 46 10.78 1.60 -2.61
CA TYR A 46 9.66 2.52 -2.44
C TYR A 46 8.94 2.35 -1.09
N CYS A 47 9.70 2.01 -0.04
CA CYS A 47 9.18 1.62 1.26
C CYS A 47 8.10 2.60 1.80
N PRO A 48 6.90 2.10 2.13
CA PRO A 48 5.78 2.96 2.50
C PRO A 48 5.88 3.53 3.92
N VAL A 49 6.82 3.04 4.74
CA VAL A 49 7.14 3.61 6.06
C VAL A 49 8.34 4.58 5.96
N PRO A 50 8.33 5.70 6.71
CA PRO A 50 9.49 6.60 6.77
C PRO A 50 10.72 5.92 7.38
N GLY A 51 11.90 6.23 6.87
CA GLY A 51 13.19 5.74 7.37
C GLY A 51 13.96 4.83 6.39
N PRO A 52 13.53 3.57 6.16
CA PRO A 52 14.37 2.55 5.53
C PRO A 52 14.88 2.89 4.13
N VAL A 53 14.12 3.65 3.34
CA VAL A 53 14.49 4.07 1.98
C VAL A 53 14.46 5.60 1.91
N PRO A 54 15.61 6.30 2.00
CA PRO A 54 15.65 7.76 2.10
C PRO A 54 14.94 8.52 0.96
N GLY A 55 14.97 7.98 -0.26
CA GLY A 55 14.35 8.60 -1.44
C GLY A 55 12.83 8.41 -1.55
N ALA A 56 12.23 7.56 -0.71
CA ALA A 56 10.82 7.21 -0.80
C ALA A 56 9.89 8.38 -0.40
N PRO A 57 8.68 8.48 -1.01
CA PRO A 57 7.71 9.53 -0.66
C PRO A 57 7.28 9.54 0.81
N SER A 58 7.36 8.40 1.51
CA SER A 58 7.05 8.26 2.93
C SER A 58 7.85 9.23 3.82
N ASN A 59 9.06 9.64 3.40
CA ASN A 59 9.90 10.60 4.13
C ASN A 59 9.52 12.07 3.91
N ARG A 60 8.58 12.36 3.00
CA ARG A 60 8.17 13.72 2.62
C ARG A 60 6.66 13.88 2.61
N ASP A 61 6.02 13.39 3.66
CA ASP A 61 4.56 13.45 3.87
C ASP A 61 3.76 12.92 2.65
N TYR A 62 4.29 11.88 2.00
CA TYR A 62 3.71 11.29 0.79
C TYR A 62 3.41 12.35 -0.30
N ALA A 63 4.27 13.37 -0.40
CA ALA A 63 4.21 14.32 -1.51
C ALA A 63 4.24 13.55 -2.85
N PRO A 64 3.40 13.94 -3.81
CA PRO A 64 3.07 13.09 -4.95
C PRO A 64 4.30 12.72 -5.78
N GLY A 65 4.62 11.43 -5.83
CA GLY A 65 5.46 10.83 -6.87
C GLY A 65 4.57 10.18 -7.93
N PHE A 66 3.83 9.15 -7.52
CA PHE A 66 2.74 8.55 -8.30
C PHE A 66 1.43 8.63 -7.50
N ALA A 67 0.51 9.51 -7.91
CA ALA A 67 -0.66 9.83 -7.12
C ALA A 67 -1.61 8.63 -6.94
N THR A 68 -2.23 8.53 -5.75
CA THR A 68 -3.27 7.52 -5.43
C THR A 68 -4.36 7.46 -6.48
N ALA A 69 -4.87 8.61 -6.95
CA ALA A 69 -5.89 8.65 -8.00
C ALA A 69 -5.43 8.03 -9.32
N LEU A 70 -4.13 8.14 -9.66
CA LEU A 70 -3.56 7.51 -10.85
C LEU A 70 -3.40 6.01 -10.67
N MET A 71 -2.99 5.56 -9.48
CA MET A 71 -2.96 4.12 -9.15
C MET A 71 -4.36 3.50 -9.24
N LEU A 72 -5.38 4.16 -8.66
CA LEU A 72 -6.77 3.72 -8.76
C LEU A 72 -7.22 3.60 -10.21
N LYS A 73 -6.97 4.63 -11.03
CA LYS A 73 -7.29 4.62 -12.46
C LYS A 73 -6.66 3.42 -13.17
N ASP A 74 -5.37 3.15 -12.93
CA ASP A 74 -4.68 2.02 -13.56
C ASP A 74 -5.18 0.65 -13.07
N LEU A 75 -5.59 0.54 -11.80
CA LEU A 75 -6.21 -0.67 -11.26
C LEU A 75 -7.59 -0.93 -11.86
N GLN A 76 -8.40 0.12 -12.04
CA GLN A 76 -9.70 0.03 -12.71
C GLN A 76 -9.53 -0.42 -14.17
N LEU A 77 -8.57 0.15 -14.89
CA LEU A 77 -8.23 -0.31 -16.24
C LEU A 77 -7.80 -1.78 -16.27
N ALA A 78 -7.03 -2.23 -15.28
CA ALA A 78 -6.67 -3.64 -15.15
C ALA A 78 -7.88 -4.55 -14.87
N GLN A 79 -8.85 -4.09 -14.07
CA GLN A 79 -10.09 -4.85 -13.83
C GLN A 79 -10.99 -4.92 -15.07
N MET A 80 -11.09 -3.83 -15.85
CA MET A 80 -11.79 -3.84 -17.14
C MET A 80 -11.17 -4.85 -18.10
N ALA A 81 -9.83 -4.81 -18.26
CA ALA A 81 -9.12 -5.76 -19.11
C ALA A 81 -9.27 -7.22 -18.63
N ALA A 82 -9.28 -7.45 -17.32
CA ALA A 82 -9.52 -8.78 -16.76
C ALA A 82 -10.94 -9.30 -17.07
N ALA A 83 -11.95 -8.43 -16.97
CA ALA A 83 -13.33 -8.77 -17.33
C ALA A 83 -13.46 -9.10 -18.82
N ASP A 84 -12.89 -8.28 -19.71
CA ASP A 84 -12.91 -8.50 -21.16
C ASP A 84 -12.20 -9.79 -21.56
N ALA A 85 -11.11 -10.14 -20.86
CA ALA A 85 -10.34 -11.36 -21.11
C ALA A 85 -10.88 -12.61 -20.39
N GLY A 86 -11.92 -12.49 -19.55
CA GLY A 86 -12.41 -13.58 -18.71
C GLY A 86 -11.41 -14.06 -17.64
N ALA A 87 -10.44 -13.22 -17.27
CA ALA A 87 -9.43 -13.53 -16.26
C ALA A 87 -9.90 -13.16 -14.86
N LYS A 88 -9.66 -14.02 -13.87
CA LYS A 88 -9.97 -13.73 -12.46
C LYS A 88 -8.78 -13.07 -11.77
N THR A 89 -8.94 -11.83 -11.32
CA THR A 89 -7.90 -11.07 -10.59
C THR A 89 -8.38 -10.62 -9.20
N PRO A 90 -8.70 -11.54 -8.27
CA PRO A 90 -9.33 -11.18 -7.00
C PRO A 90 -8.51 -10.21 -6.15
N LEU A 91 -7.18 -10.36 -6.11
CA LEU A 91 -6.30 -9.43 -5.40
C LEU A 91 -6.25 -8.06 -6.08
N GLY A 92 -6.29 -8.03 -7.41
CA GLY A 92 -6.37 -6.77 -8.17
C GLY A 92 -7.69 -6.03 -7.92
N ALA A 93 -8.80 -6.77 -7.81
CA ALA A 93 -10.11 -6.21 -7.46
C ALA A 93 -10.12 -5.64 -6.04
N ALA A 94 -9.57 -6.38 -5.07
CA ALA A 94 -9.43 -5.91 -3.69
C ALA A 94 -8.54 -4.65 -3.61
N ALA A 95 -7.42 -4.64 -4.33
CA ALA A 95 -6.57 -3.46 -4.41
C ALA A 95 -7.32 -2.25 -5.01
N ALA A 96 -8.08 -2.44 -6.09
CA ALA A 96 -8.89 -1.37 -6.69
C ALA A 96 -9.90 -0.78 -5.69
N ALA A 97 -10.58 -1.63 -4.91
CA ALA A 97 -11.51 -1.19 -3.88
C ALA A 97 -10.82 -0.36 -2.79
N LEU A 98 -9.71 -0.87 -2.24
CA LEU A 98 -8.95 -0.19 -1.18
C LEU A 98 -8.40 1.18 -1.65
N TYR A 99 -7.84 1.25 -2.86
CA TYR A 99 -7.41 2.55 -3.41
C TYR A 99 -8.58 3.50 -3.70
N GLY A 100 -9.79 2.97 -3.94
CA GLY A 100 -11.03 3.73 -3.98
C GLY A 100 -11.31 4.41 -2.64
N GLU A 101 -11.33 3.63 -1.56
CA GLU A 101 -11.55 4.13 -0.19
C GLU A 101 -10.48 5.15 0.22
N ILE A 102 -9.21 4.90 -0.08
CA ILE A 102 -8.10 5.83 0.21
C ILE A 102 -8.30 7.15 -0.57
N SER A 103 -8.73 7.07 -1.83
CA SER A 103 -8.99 8.26 -2.65
C SER A 103 -10.16 9.08 -2.08
N GLU A 104 -11.24 8.42 -1.68
CA GLU A 104 -12.42 9.03 -1.06
C GLU A 104 -12.13 9.65 0.31
N ALA A 105 -11.15 9.10 1.05
CA ALA A 105 -10.65 9.66 2.30
C ALA A 105 -9.80 10.94 2.13
N GLY A 106 -9.83 11.57 0.94
CA GLY A 106 -9.12 12.83 0.67
C GLY A 106 -7.63 12.67 0.34
N LEU A 107 -7.13 11.43 0.19
CA LEU A 107 -5.72 11.14 -0.08
C LEU A 107 -5.42 10.92 -1.58
N ALA A 108 -6.38 11.23 -2.46
CA ALA A 108 -6.28 11.09 -3.92
C ALA A 108 -5.01 11.74 -4.53
N ARG A 109 -4.57 12.87 -3.96
CA ARG A 109 -3.42 13.68 -4.42
C ARG A 109 -2.09 13.33 -3.77
N LYS A 110 -2.11 12.48 -2.73
CA LYS A 110 -0.89 11.96 -2.11
C LYS A 110 -0.32 10.83 -2.96
N ASP A 111 0.93 10.50 -2.73
CA ASP A 111 1.56 9.32 -3.31
C ASP A 111 0.81 8.04 -2.88
N PHE A 112 0.67 7.06 -3.78
CA PHE A 112 -0.07 5.83 -3.53
C PHE A 112 0.44 5.02 -2.31
N SER A 113 1.71 5.17 -1.93
CA SER A 113 2.26 4.59 -0.70
C SER A 113 1.65 5.15 0.59
N VAL A 114 0.86 6.24 0.52
CA VAL A 114 0.06 6.78 1.64
C VAL A 114 -0.95 5.78 2.20
N ALA A 115 -1.22 4.69 1.46
CA ALA A 115 -2.01 3.56 1.93
C ALA A 115 -1.59 3.06 3.31
N PHE A 116 -0.28 3.09 3.63
CA PHE A 116 0.22 2.74 4.97
C PHE A 116 -0.37 3.62 6.08
N ARG A 117 -0.40 4.94 5.88
CA ARG A 117 -0.97 5.88 6.86
C ARG A 117 -2.46 5.60 7.05
N TRP A 118 -3.19 5.49 5.95
CA TRP A 118 -4.63 5.21 5.99
C TRP A 118 -4.94 3.88 6.71
N LEU A 119 -4.21 2.80 6.41
CA LEU A 119 -4.37 1.51 7.10
C LEU A 119 -4.01 1.57 8.60
N SER A 120 -2.99 2.35 8.94
CA SER A 120 -2.59 2.58 10.34
C SER A 120 -3.71 3.27 11.12
N ASP A 121 -4.31 4.31 10.55
CA ASP A 121 -5.39 5.09 11.14
C ASP A 121 -6.65 4.22 11.32
N GLN A 122 -7.02 3.42 10.30
CA GLN A 122 -8.16 2.50 10.37
C GLN A 122 -7.98 1.44 11.46
N SER A 123 -6.76 0.91 11.59
CA SER A 123 -6.46 -0.06 12.64
C SER A 123 -6.60 0.57 14.01
N ALA A 124 -6.17 1.83 14.19
CA ALA A 124 -6.27 2.57 15.46
C ALA A 124 -7.73 2.75 15.87
N ALA A 125 -8.57 3.21 14.96
CA ALA A 125 -10.01 3.36 15.19
C ALA A 125 -10.70 2.04 15.56
N ALA A 126 -10.26 0.91 15.00
CA ALA A 126 -10.80 -0.41 15.34
C ALA A 126 -10.45 -0.88 16.77
N ALA A 127 -9.34 -0.41 17.34
CA ALA A 127 -8.93 -0.75 18.70
C ALA A 127 -9.70 0.04 19.78
N GLU A 128 -10.26 1.21 19.42
CA GLU A 128 -11.00 2.09 20.34
C GLU A 128 -12.49 1.75 20.45
N LYS A 129 -13.06 0.97 19.51
CA LYS A 129 -14.44 0.48 19.63
C LYS A 129 -14.51 -0.60 20.71
N PRO A 130 -15.39 -0.47 21.74
CA PRO A 130 -15.56 -1.53 22.73
C PRO A 130 -16.12 -2.78 22.05
N ARG A 131 -15.56 -3.94 22.41
CA ARG A 131 -15.98 -5.27 21.89
C ARG A 131 -17.39 -5.63 22.33
#